data_AF-F3FKF7-F1
#
_entry.id   AF-F3FKF7-F1
#
_cell.length_a   1.000
_cell.length_b   1.000
_cell.length_c   1.000
_cell.angle_alpha   90.00
_cell.angle_beta   90.00
_cell.angle_gamma   90.00
#
_symmetry.space_group_name_H-M   'P 1'
#
loop_
_entity.id
_entity.type
_entity.pdbx_description
1 polymer ?
#
loop_
_entity_poly.entity_id
_entity_poly.type
_entity_poly.pdbx_seq_one_letter_code
_entity_poly.pdbx_strand_id
1 'polypeptide(L)'
;MARINLLPWREELREERKKRFLTALVGVLVVSVGILFLIDRYVSNGIEHQMARNAFLQTQIAQLDIRIKEISDLKARRKQLLERMKIIQDLQGNRPITGRVFDQLARTLPDGVYYSQVKMTDKLIAISGAAESNNRVSDLMRNLEASDWLEAPSLTEVKATTAGAVDQANVFQLTVRQTQPPVAAVPAAGAKP
;
A
#
# COMPACT_ATOMS: atom_id res chain seq x y z
N MET A 1 -63.09 -89.81 -44.17
CA MET A 1 -63.77 -88.55 -43.80
C MET A 1 -63.04 -87.96 -42.61
N ALA A 2 -62.47 -86.77 -42.76
CA ALA A 2 -61.61 -86.15 -41.75
C ALA A 2 -62.45 -85.55 -40.61
N ARG A 3 -62.10 -85.87 -39.35
CA ARG A 3 -62.69 -85.22 -38.17
C ARG A 3 -61.96 -83.89 -37.95
N ILE A 4 -62.58 -82.80 -38.37
CA ILE A 4 -62.06 -81.45 -38.13
C ILE A 4 -62.46 -81.03 -36.72
N ASN A 5 -61.46 -80.74 -35.89
CA ASN A 5 -61.66 -80.20 -34.56
C ASN A 5 -62.03 -78.71 -34.67
N LEU A 6 -63.27 -78.39 -34.27
CA LEU A 6 -63.84 -77.04 -34.35
C LEU A 6 -63.90 -76.33 -32.99
N LEU A 7 -63.27 -76.87 -31.94
CA LEU A 7 -63.15 -76.11 -30.68
C LEU A 7 -62.33 -74.82 -30.92
N PRO A 8 -62.77 -73.65 -30.42
CA PRO A 8 -62.12 -72.35 -30.64
C PRO A 8 -60.85 -72.16 -29.78
N TRP A 9 -60.03 -73.20 -29.61
CA TRP A 9 -58.83 -73.21 -28.75
C TRP A 9 -57.79 -72.12 -29.10
N ARG A 10 -57.82 -71.61 -30.34
CA ARG A 10 -56.95 -70.51 -30.79
C ARG A 10 -57.33 -69.16 -30.20
N GLU A 11 -58.61 -68.94 -29.91
CA GLU A 11 -59.12 -67.68 -29.38
C GLU A 11 -58.82 -67.57 -27.88
N GLU A 12 -59.06 -68.66 -27.15
CA GLU A 12 -58.74 -68.79 -25.71
C GLU A 12 -57.23 -68.54 -25.45
N LEU A 13 -56.35 -69.15 -26.26
CA LEU A 13 -54.91 -68.92 -26.18
C LEU A 13 -54.50 -67.47 -26.49
N ARG A 14 -55.22 -66.76 -27.36
CA ARG A 14 -54.98 -65.34 -27.65
C ARG A 14 -55.43 -64.46 -26.49
N GLU A 15 -56.57 -64.77 -25.88
CA GLU A 15 -57.06 -64.05 -24.72
C GLU A 15 -56.13 -64.20 -23.51
N GLU A 16 -55.66 -65.42 -23.22
CA GLU A 16 -54.70 -65.64 -22.13
C GLU A 16 -53.41 -64.86 -22.35
N ARG A 17 -52.85 -64.89 -23.58
CA ARG A 17 -51.66 -64.10 -23.92
C ARG A 17 -51.92 -62.60 -23.80
N LYS A 18 -53.09 -62.11 -24.22
CA LYS A 18 -53.47 -60.70 -24.10
C LYS A 18 -53.61 -60.28 -22.63
N LYS A 19 -54.24 -61.11 -21.79
CA LYS A 19 -54.36 -60.86 -20.34
C LYS A 19 -52.99 -60.87 -19.66
N ARG A 20 -52.11 -61.83 -19.99
CA ARG A 20 -50.72 -61.85 -19.49
C ARG A 20 -49.91 -60.64 -19.95
N PHE A 21 -50.05 -60.23 -21.20
CA PHE A 21 -49.39 -59.03 -21.72
C PHE A 21 -49.88 -57.75 -21.02
N LEU A 22 -51.20 -57.58 -20.85
CA LEU A 22 -51.77 -56.42 -20.17
C LEU A 22 -51.38 -56.37 -18.69
N THR A 23 -51.40 -57.51 -17.99
CA THR A 23 -50.97 -57.58 -16.58
C THR A 23 -49.47 -57.28 -16.43
N ALA A 24 -48.62 -57.81 -17.32
CA ALA A 24 -47.21 -57.47 -17.35
C ALA A 24 -46.98 -55.98 -17.68
N LEU A 25 -47.72 -55.42 -18.64
CA LEU A 25 -47.63 -54.01 -19.01
C LEU A 25 -47.99 -53.09 -17.83
N VAL A 26 -49.10 -53.38 -17.15
CA VAL A 26 -49.50 -52.64 -15.94
C VAL A 26 -48.47 -52.81 -14.85
N GLY A 27 -47.93 -54.02 -14.64
CA GLY A 27 -46.87 -54.27 -13.67
C GLY A 27 -45.63 -53.41 -13.92
N VAL A 28 -45.14 -53.38 -15.16
CA VAL A 28 -43.99 -52.55 -15.56
C VAL A 28 -44.29 -51.06 -15.40
N LEU A 29 -45.49 -50.62 -15.77
CA LEU A 29 -45.92 -49.23 -15.59
C LEU A 29 -45.89 -48.82 -14.11
N VAL A 30 -46.45 -49.64 -13.22
CA VAL A 30 -46.47 -49.37 -11.78
C VAL A 30 -45.05 -49.31 -11.21
N VAL A 31 -44.19 -50.26 -11.58
CA VAL A 31 -42.78 -50.26 -11.14
C VAL A 31 -42.06 -49.02 -11.66
N SER A 32 -42.28 -48.62 -12.92
CA SER A 32 -41.63 -47.45 -13.51
C SER A 32 -42.03 -46.16 -12.81
N VAL A 33 -43.34 -45.98 -12.53
CA VAL A 33 -43.85 -44.84 -11.77
C VAL A 33 -43.29 -44.83 -10.34
N GLY A 34 -43.22 -46.00 -9.70
CA GLY A 34 -42.64 -46.15 -8.36
C GLY A 34 -41.17 -45.73 -8.31
N ILE A 35 -40.36 -46.14 -9.29
CA ILE A 35 -38.95 -45.75 -9.38
C ILE A 35 -38.82 -44.24 -9.60
N LEU A 36 -39.59 -43.65 -10.52
CA LEU A 36 -39.56 -42.22 -10.77
C LEU A 36 -39.93 -41.41 -9.52
N PHE A 37 -40.94 -41.84 -8.78
CA PHE A 37 -41.35 -41.19 -7.54
C PHE A 37 -40.26 -41.26 -6.46
N LEU A 38 -39.57 -42.39 -6.33
CA LEU A 38 -38.45 -42.53 -5.38
C LEU A 38 -37.27 -41.62 -5.76
N ILE A 39 -36.93 -41.54 -7.05
CA ILE A 39 -35.87 -40.66 -7.54
C ILE A 39 -36.23 -39.20 -7.31
N ASP A 40 -37.44 -38.79 -7.68
CA ASP A 40 -37.94 -37.42 -7.48
C ASP A 40 -37.83 -37.03 -6.01
N ARG A 41 -38.37 -37.88 -5.11
CA ARG A 41 -38.31 -37.65 -3.66
C ARG A 41 -36.87 -37.51 -3.14
N TYR A 42 -35.96 -38.36 -3.60
CA TYR A 42 -34.55 -38.32 -3.18
C TYR A 42 -33.85 -37.04 -3.66
N VAL A 43 -34.07 -36.67 -4.93
CA VAL A 43 -33.48 -35.47 -5.53
C VAL A 43 -34.05 -34.21 -4.90
N SER A 44 -35.36 -34.12 -4.70
CA SER A 44 -36.02 -32.96 -4.06
C SER A 44 -35.45 -32.71 -2.66
N ASN A 45 -35.27 -33.76 -1.84
CA ASN A 45 -34.68 -33.62 -0.52
C ASN A 45 -33.24 -33.07 -0.61
N GLY A 46 -32.44 -33.55 -1.57
CA GLY A 46 -31.09 -33.05 -1.81
C GLY A 46 -31.08 -31.56 -2.22
N ILE A 47 -32.01 -31.16 -3.08
CA ILE A 47 -32.18 -29.77 -3.51
C ILE A 47 -32.54 -28.88 -2.31
N GLU A 48 -33.49 -29.29 -1.47
CA GLU A 48 -33.92 -28.50 -0.31
C GLU A 48 -32.77 -28.26 0.67
N HIS A 49 -31.98 -29.29 0.97
CA HIS A 49 -30.77 -29.16 1.78
C HIS A 49 -29.75 -28.21 1.14
N GLN A 50 -29.57 -28.29 -0.17
CA GLN A 50 -28.65 -27.41 -0.88
C GLN A 50 -29.14 -25.95 -0.89
N MET A 51 -30.44 -25.72 -1.04
CA MET A 51 -31.06 -24.39 -0.96
C MET A 51 -30.90 -23.78 0.44
N ALA A 52 -31.11 -24.57 1.51
CA ALA A 52 -30.89 -24.12 2.88
C ALA A 52 -29.43 -23.71 3.14
N ARG A 53 -28.46 -24.50 2.64
CA ARG A 53 -27.03 -24.16 2.72
C ARG A 53 -26.69 -22.90 1.93
N ASN A 54 -27.23 -22.75 0.72
CA ASN A 54 -27.03 -21.56 -0.09
C ASN A 54 -27.59 -20.31 0.62
N ALA A 55 -28.80 -20.40 1.19
CA ALA A 55 -29.39 -19.30 1.94
C ALA A 55 -28.53 -18.94 3.16
N PHE A 56 -28.07 -19.92 3.92
CA PHE A 56 -27.16 -19.70 5.04
C PHE A 56 -25.86 -19.00 4.62
N LEU A 57 -25.22 -19.47 3.54
CA LEU A 57 -24.01 -18.83 3.00
C LEU A 57 -24.27 -17.40 2.55
N GLN A 58 -25.38 -17.13 1.86
CA GLN A 58 -25.76 -15.77 1.45
C GLN A 58 -25.94 -14.84 2.65
N THR A 59 -26.59 -15.31 3.73
CA THR A 59 -26.75 -14.49 4.95
C THR A 59 -25.41 -14.15 5.60
N GLN A 60 -24.48 -15.11 5.64
CA GLN A 60 -23.14 -14.85 6.18
C GLN A 60 -22.33 -13.91 5.30
N ILE A 61 -22.41 -14.06 3.97
CA ILE A 61 -21.77 -13.13 3.03
C ILE A 61 -22.26 -11.71 3.27
N ALA A 62 -23.58 -11.51 3.40
CA ALA A 62 -24.14 -10.19 3.69
C ALA A 62 -23.65 -9.60 5.01
N GLN A 63 -23.51 -10.41 6.07
CA GLN A 63 -22.94 -9.96 7.35
C GLN A 63 -21.45 -9.60 7.22
N LEU A 64 -20.68 -10.37 6.46
CA LEU A 64 -19.26 -10.10 6.22
C LEU A 64 -19.07 -8.83 5.40
N ASP A 65 -19.91 -8.60 4.38
CA ASP A 65 -19.85 -7.39 3.54
C ASP A 65 -20.07 -6.11 4.35
N ILE A 66 -20.96 -6.12 5.34
CA ILE A 66 -21.15 -4.99 6.26
C ILE A 66 -19.84 -4.70 7.02
N ARG A 67 -19.20 -5.74 7.57
CA ARG A 67 -17.93 -5.59 8.30
C ARG A 67 -16.79 -5.12 7.39
N ILE A 68 -16.72 -5.63 6.16
CA ILE A 68 -15.72 -5.20 5.18
C ILE A 68 -15.91 -3.72 4.86
N LYS A 69 -17.16 -3.27 4.69
CA LYS A 69 -17.47 -1.87 4.44
C LYS A 69 -17.04 -0.98 5.62
N GLU A 70 -17.36 -1.35 6.85
CA GLU A 70 -16.91 -0.63 8.06
C GLU A 70 -15.38 -0.53 8.14
N ILE A 71 -14.66 -1.63 7.88
CA ILE A 71 -13.19 -1.63 7.86
C ILE A 71 -12.66 -0.70 6.76
N SER A 72 -13.29 -0.72 5.57
CA SER A 72 -12.89 0.12 4.45
C SER A 72 -13.06 1.61 4.77
N ASP A 73 -14.17 1.99 5.40
CA ASP A 73 -14.45 3.36 5.83
C ASP A 73 -13.46 3.81 6.91
N LEU A 74 -13.17 2.93 7.88
CA LEU A 74 -12.18 3.22 8.92
C LEU A 74 -10.77 3.40 8.34
N LYS A 75 -10.38 2.56 7.38
CA LYS A 75 -9.09 2.67 6.67
C LYS A 75 -9.01 3.96 5.88
N ALA A 76 -10.09 4.38 5.21
CA ALA A 76 -10.17 5.65 4.50
C ALA A 76 -9.98 6.84 5.45
N ARG A 77 -10.69 6.84 6.60
CA ARG A 77 -10.53 7.86 7.65
C ARG A 77 -9.10 7.91 8.20
N ARG A 78 -8.49 6.76 8.48
CA ARG A 78 -7.10 6.67 8.94
C ARG A 78 -6.13 7.28 7.91
N LYS A 79 -6.33 7.00 6.62
CA LYS A 79 -5.50 7.56 5.54
C LYS A 79 -5.61 9.08 5.50
N GLN A 80 -6.83 9.62 5.58
CA GLN A 80 -7.07 11.07 5.64
C GLN A 80 -6.41 11.72 6.86
N LEU A 81 -6.48 11.07 8.03
CA LEU A 81 -5.83 11.58 9.24
C LEU A 81 -4.30 11.59 9.11
N LEU A 82 -3.71 10.52 8.58
CA LEU A 82 -2.26 10.47 8.35
C LEU A 82 -1.79 11.52 7.36
N GLU A 83 -2.55 11.77 6.29
CA GLU A 83 -2.24 12.81 5.31
C GLU A 83 -2.26 14.21 5.94
N ARG A 84 -3.27 14.50 6.77
CA ARG A 84 -3.34 15.75 7.54
C ARG A 84 -2.19 15.89 8.53
N MET A 85 -1.85 14.80 9.25
CA MET A 85 -0.71 14.78 10.17
C MET A 85 0.60 15.04 9.45
N LYS A 86 0.80 14.44 8.26
CA LYS A 86 2.00 14.65 7.44
C LYS A 86 2.13 16.12 7.02
N ILE A 87 1.06 16.72 6.54
CA ILE A 87 1.06 18.16 6.17
C ILE A 87 1.45 19.03 7.38
N ILE A 88 0.90 18.73 8.56
CA ILE A 88 1.24 19.46 9.80
C ILE A 88 2.70 19.23 10.18
N GLN A 89 3.22 18.01 10.12
CA GLN A 89 4.61 17.70 10.41
C GLN A 89 5.56 18.38 9.42
N ASP A 90 5.24 18.39 8.13
CA ASP A 90 6.04 19.08 7.10
C ASP A 90 6.06 20.60 7.37
N LEU A 91 4.94 21.19 7.81
CA LEU A 91 4.85 22.61 8.18
C LEU A 91 5.60 22.96 9.47
N GLN A 92 5.64 22.05 10.45
CA GLN A 92 6.26 22.29 11.77
C GLN A 92 7.75 21.92 11.80
N GLY A 93 8.15 20.81 11.16
CA GLY A 93 9.50 20.26 11.20
C GLY A 93 10.53 21.05 10.39
N ASN A 94 10.11 21.73 9.33
CA ASN A 94 11.04 22.46 8.46
C ASN A 94 11.29 23.93 8.86
N ARG A 95 10.53 24.48 9.82
CA ARG A 95 10.62 25.91 10.20
C ARG A 95 11.82 26.29 11.09
N PRO A 96 12.26 25.51 12.09
CA PRO A 96 13.37 25.93 12.96
C PRO A 96 14.77 25.56 12.44
N ILE A 97 14.88 24.72 11.39
CA ILE A 97 16.18 24.25 10.89
C ILE A 97 16.82 25.29 9.97
N THR A 98 16.10 25.79 8.96
CA THR A 98 16.63 26.79 8.00
C THR A 98 17.04 28.09 8.70
N GLY A 99 16.24 28.56 9.65
CA GLY A 99 16.57 29.77 10.42
C GLY A 99 17.84 29.62 11.27
N ARG A 100 18.03 28.44 11.88
CA ARG A 100 19.23 28.15 12.68
C ARG A 100 20.48 28.00 11.82
N VAL A 101 20.37 27.38 10.64
CA VAL A 101 21.46 27.30 9.66
C VAL A 101 21.89 28.70 9.22
N PHE A 102 20.94 29.60 8.94
CA PHE A 102 21.25 30.99 8.60
C PHE A 102 21.95 31.75 9.72
N ASP A 103 21.49 31.61 10.98
CA ASP A 103 22.16 32.21 12.15
C ASP A 103 23.60 31.68 12.32
N GLN A 104 23.82 30.38 12.11
CA GLN A 104 25.15 29.79 12.17
C GLN A 104 26.06 30.29 11.05
N LEU A 105 25.58 30.35 9.80
CA LEU A 105 26.35 30.92 8.67
C LEU A 105 26.77 32.37 8.97
N ALA A 106 25.86 33.19 9.50
CA ALA A 106 26.15 34.58 9.84
C ALA A 106 27.18 34.71 10.97
N ARG A 107 27.17 33.81 11.96
CA ARG A 107 28.14 33.81 13.08
C ARG A 107 29.53 33.30 12.68
N THR A 108 29.62 32.40 11.71
CA THR A 108 30.91 31.83 11.25
C THR A 108 31.65 32.71 10.26
N LEU A 109 31.03 33.80 9.80
CA LEU A 109 31.57 34.67 8.76
C LEU A 109 32.64 35.62 9.34
N PRO A 110 33.90 35.55 8.87
CA PRO A 110 34.97 36.44 9.31
C PRO A 110 34.91 37.81 8.62
N ASP A 111 35.52 38.82 9.23
CA ASP A 111 35.58 40.19 8.68
C ASP A 111 36.23 40.21 7.29
N GLY A 112 35.63 40.96 6.35
CA GLY A 112 36.11 41.09 4.97
C GLY A 112 35.64 39.99 4.01
N VAL A 113 34.65 39.18 4.40
CA VAL A 113 33.98 38.19 3.55
C VAL A 113 32.50 38.50 3.44
N TYR A 114 31.91 38.33 2.26
CA TYR A 114 30.47 38.48 2.08
C TYR A 114 29.90 37.38 1.19
N TYR A 115 28.70 36.92 1.54
CA TYR A 115 27.94 35.97 0.73
C TYR A 115 27.12 36.71 -0.33
N SER A 116 27.22 36.24 -1.57
CA SER A 116 26.43 36.74 -2.70
C SER A 116 25.21 35.86 -2.94
N GLN A 117 25.39 34.53 -2.84
CA GLN A 117 24.32 33.57 -3.05
C GLN A 117 24.49 32.36 -2.13
N VAL A 118 23.41 31.97 -1.45
CA VAL A 118 23.34 30.75 -0.64
C VAL A 118 22.19 29.90 -1.16
N LYS A 119 22.48 28.64 -1.51
CA LYS A 119 21.49 27.67 -1.98
C LYS A 119 21.58 26.41 -1.12
N MET A 120 20.49 26.10 -0.43
CA MET A 120 20.38 24.89 0.37
C MET A 120 19.54 23.85 -0.37
N THR A 121 20.10 22.66 -0.56
CA THR A 121 19.40 21.49 -1.11
C THR A 121 19.54 20.35 -0.10
N ASP A 122 18.45 20.00 0.58
CA ASP A 122 18.41 19.04 1.68
C ASP A 122 19.44 19.35 2.77
N LYS A 123 20.57 18.63 2.79
CA LYS A 123 21.67 18.77 3.77
C LYS A 123 22.93 19.40 3.18
N LEU A 124 22.92 19.79 1.90
CA LEU A 124 24.07 20.40 1.23
C LEU A 124 23.80 21.88 0.98
N ILE A 125 24.70 22.73 1.43
CA ILE A 125 24.61 24.18 1.31
C ILE A 125 25.72 24.61 0.34
N ALA A 126 25.33 25.12 -0.82
CA ALA A 126 26.24 25.76 -1.77
C ALA A 126 26.25 27.27 -1.51
N ILE A 127 27.45 27.83 -1.31
CA ILE A 127 27.67 29.22 -0.97
C ILE A 127 28.60 29.82 -2.02
N SER A 128 28.20 30.95 -2.59
CA SER A 128 29.03 31.78 -3.46
C SER A 128 29.17 33.16 -2.82
N GLY A 129 30.39 33.68 -2.79
CA GLY A 129 30.69 34.95 -2.15
C GLY A 129 31.96 35.57 -2.67
N ALA A 130 32.35 36.69 -2.08
CA ALA A 130 33.65 37.28 -2.32
C ALA A 130 34.34 37.64 -1.01
N ALA A 131 35.66 37.56 -1.03
CA ALA A 131 36.53 37.77 0.10
C ALA A 131 37.66 38.73 -0.29
N GLU A 132 38.06 39.60 0.63
CA GLU A 132 39.15 40.57 0.43
C GLU A 132 40.53 39.90 0.23
N SER A 133 40.69 38.64 0.68
CA SER A 133 41.94 37.89 0.53
C SER A 133 41.72 36.39 0.58
N ASN A 134 42.62 35.61 -0.04
CA ASN A 134 42.66 34.15 0.07
C ASN A 134 42.82 33.68 1.52
N ASN A 135 43.48 34.46 2.37
CA ASN A 135 43.62 34.15 3.79
C ASN A 135 42.25 34.13 4.48
N ARG A 136 41.37 35.06 4.11
CA ARG A 136 40.00 35.16 4.65
C ARG A 136 39.11 33.99 4.21
N VAL A 137 39.31 33.48 2.98
CA VAL A 137 38.63 32.25 2.51
C VAL A 137 39.04 31.04 3.34
N SER A 138 40.32 30.95 3.71
CA SER A 138 40.84 29.86 4.56
C SER A 138 40.35 29.97 6.00
N ASP A 139 40.25 31.18 6.53
CA ASP A 139 39.65 31.45 7.85
C ASP A 139 38.16 31.05 7.87
N LEU A 140 37.42 31.38 6.80
CA LEU A 140 36.03 30.97 6.67
C LEU A 140 35.88 29.44 6.68
N MET A 141 36.72 28.70 5.94
CA MET A 141 36.67 27.23 5.95
C MET A 141 36.89 26.65 7.35
N ARG A 142 37.85 27.19 8.10
CA ARG A 142 38.11 26.79 9.49
C ARG A 142 36.93 27.10 10.42
N ASN A 143 36.34 28.29 10.30
CA ASN A 143 35.18 28.68 11.09
C ASN A 143 33.94 27.83 10.80
N LEU A 144 33.77 27.42 9.53
CA LEU A 144 32.70 26.51 9.12
C LEU A 144 32.92 25.08 9.63
N GLU A 145 34.16 24.56 9.67
CA GLU A 145 34.48 23.27 10.31
C GLU A 145 34.32 23.30 11.83
N ALA A 146 34.56 24.43 12.48
CA ALA A 146 34.47 24.57 13.92
C ALA A 146 33.03 24.71 14.45
N SER A 147 32.03 24.78 13.56
CA SER A 147 30.62 24.92 13.93
C SER A 147 29.99 23.57 14.26
N ASP A 148 29.22 23.50 15.34
CA ASP A 148 28.49 22.28 15.74
C ASP A 148 27.39 21.83 14.75
N TRP A 149 27.08 22.67 13.76
CA TRP A 149 25.96 22.47 12.81
C TRP A 149 26.42 22.30 11.36
N LEU A 150 27.69 22.54 11.07
CA LEU A 150 28.25 22.55 9.72
C LEU A 150 29.52 21.69 9.72
N GLU A 151 29.61 20.76 8.76
CA GLU A 151 30.75 19.86 8.63
C GLU A 151 31.22 19.79 7.18
N ALA A 152 32.50 19.43 7.01
CA ALA A 152 33.14 19.16 5.73
C ALA A 152 32.94 20.27 4.67
N PRO A 153 33.41 21.51 4.92
CA PRO A 153 33.46 22.53 3.89
C PRO A 153 34.43 22.11 2.78
N SER A 154 33.93 22.07 1.55
CA SER A 154 34.71 21.80 0.36
C SER A 154 34.69 23.02 -0.55
N LEU A 155 35.87 23.59 -0.82
CA LEU A 155 36.06 24.69 -1.74
C LEU A 155 36.03 24.16 -3.18
N THR A 156 35.18 24.73 -4.03
CA THR A 156 35.00 24.31 -5.42
C THR A 156 35.84 25.18 -6.36
N GLU A 157 35.83 26.50 -6.18
CA GLU A 157 36.56 27.42 -7.06
C GLU A 157 36.91 28.72 -6.32
N VAL A 158 38.09 29.29 -6.62
CA VAL A 158 38.49 30.65 -6.23
C VAL A 158 39.02 31.37 -7.45
N LYS A 159 38.42 32.52 -7.78
CA LYS A 159 38.81 33.39 -8.89
C LYS A 159 39.10 34.78 -8.36
N ALA A 160 40.31 35.28 -8.61
CA ALA A 160 40.64 36.67 -8.36
C ALA A 160 39.98 37.56 -9.43
N THR A 161 39.17 38.54 -9.04
CA THR A 161 38.66 39.54 -9.98
C THR A 161 39.56 40.76 -9.98
N THR A 162 40.42 40.88 -11.00
CA THR A 162 41.17 42.11 -11.29
C THR A 162 40.33 42.97 -12.22
N ALA A 163 39.33 43.65 -11.67
CA ALA A 163 38.64 44.74 -12.35
C ALA A 163 39.06 46.03 -11.65
N GLY A 164 39.84 46.86 -12.35
CA GLY A 164 40.64 47.92 -11.75
C GLY A 164 39.86 48.92 -10.89
N ALA A 165 40.06 48.85 -9.58
CA ALA A 165 40.07 49.93 -8.59
C ALA A 165 40.27 49.28 -7.22
N VAL A 166 41.47 49.44 -6.63
CA VAL A 166 41.89 49.34 -5.21
C VAL A 166 41.46 48.12 -4.34
N ASP A 167 40.40 47.39 -4.64
CA ASP A 167 39.89 46.28 -3.82
C ASP A 167 39.98 44.96 -4.60
N GLN A 168 41.07 44.21 -4.39
CA GLN A 168 41.23 42.85 -4.91
C GLN A 168 40.26 41.90 -4.20
N ALA A 169 39.06 41.73 -4.75
CA ALA A 169 38.11 40.73 -4.25
C ALA A 169 38.34 39.37 -4.93
N ASN A 170 38.42 38.31 -4.14
CA ASN A 170 38.45 36.93 -4.60
C ASN A 170 37.05 36.35 -4.51
N VAL A 171 36.45 36.03 -5.66
CA VAL A 171 35.18 35.33 -5.73
C VAL A 171 35.43 33.87 -5.43
N PHE A 172 34.70 33.30 -4.48
CA PHE A 172 34.80 31.90 -4.10
C PHE A 172 33.46 31.20 -4.22
N GLN A 173 33.52 29.90 -4.49
CA GLN A 173 32.40 28.99 -4.42
C GLN A 173 32.77 27.82 -3.53
N LEU A 174 31.96 27.57 -2.51
CA LEU A 174 32.16 26.48 -1.55
C LEU A 174 30.86 25.71 -1.30
N THR A 175 31.02 24.50 -0.81
CA THR A 175 29.92 23.64 -0.39
C THR A 175 30.17 23.19 1.04
N VAL A 176 29.14 23.18 1.88
CA VAL A 176 29.22 22.71 3.26
C VAL A 176 28.03 21.80 3.56
N ARG A 177 28.24 20.77 4.38
CA ARG A 177 27.17 19.85 4.78
C ARG A 177 26.60 20.25 6.13
N GLN A 178 25.28 20.25 6.22
CA GLN A 178 24.60 20.41 7.48
C GLN A 178 24.64 19.10 8.26
N THR A 179 25.17 19.17 9.48
CA THR A 179 25.08 18.09 10.47
C THR A 179 24.04 18.45 11.54
N GLN A 180 23.43 17.45 12.16
CA GLN A 180 22.63 17.66 13.38
C GLN A 180 23.55 17.37 14.55
N PRO A 181 23.80 18.32 15.47
CA PRO A 181 24.62 18.04 16.64
C PRO A 181 24.02 16.86 17.41
N PRO A 182 24.86 15.97 17.97
CA PRO A 182 24.38 14.84 18.74
C PRO A 182 23.54 15.39 19.90
N VAL A 183 22.23 15.14 19.84
CA VAL A 183 21.35 15.34 20.98
C VAL A 183 21.97 14.53 22.12
N ALA A 184 22.44 15.21 23.16
CA ALA A 184 22.99 14.59 24.35
C ALA A 184 22.02 13.50 24.79
N ALA A 185 22.45 12.24 24.60
CA ALA A 185 21.61 11.08 24.83
C ALA A 185 21.18 11.11 26.30
N VAL A 186 19.89 11.36 26.54
CA VAL A 186 19.30 11.19 27.85
C VAL A 186 19.45 9.70 28.17
N PRO A 187 20.21 9.31 29.22
CA PRO A 187 20.43 7.90 29.50
C PRO A 187 19.08 7.25 29.82
N ALA A 188 18.73 6.22 29.04
CA ALA A 188 17.55 5.41 29.25
C ALA A 188 17.71 4.64 30.56
N ALA A 189 17.28 5.25 31.66
CA ALA A 189 17.09 4.57 32.92
C ALA A 189 15.88 3.63 32.80
N GLY A 190 16.13 2.32 32.77
CA GLY A 190 15.06 1.34 32.97
C GLY A 190 15.13 0.08 32.13
N ALA A 191 16.27 -0.60 32.07
CA ALA A 191 16.28 -2.04 31.85
C ALA A 191 16.54 -2.69 33.22
N LYS A 192 15.48 -3.25 33.84
CA LYS A 192 15.61 -4.18 34.95
C LYS A 192 15.26 -5.60 34.46
N PRO A 193 15.89 -6.60 35.08
CA PRO A 193 16.10 -7.96 34.53
C PRO A 193 14.84 -8.83 34.50
#